data_AF-A0A482W5J6-F1
#
_entry.id   AF-A0A482W5J6-F1
#
_cell.length_a   1.000
_cell.length_b   1.000
_cell.length_c   1.000
_cell.angle_alpha   90.00
_cell.angle_beta   90.00
_cell.angle_gamma   90.00
#
_symmetry.space_group_name_H-M   'P 1'
#
loop_
_entity.id
_entity.type
_entity.pdbx_description
1 polymer ?
#
loop_
_entity_poly.entity_id
_entity_poly.type
_entity_poly.pdbx_seq_one_letter_code
_entity_poly.pdbx_strand_id
1 'polypeptide(L)'
;MYNFFIRFRTLSGEVVKCCSLLQIQQNKQNISSLKRKHSDSIEDLRPNNDNSSRINARWTNEELLLAVQGVRKYGKDFKSIAEVLGNKTEHHVRTFFVNYRKRYNLDNVLKDWEKDNGPLPEDNGDVKVELDDSNTDNDVICISPTPSNKKEMKNGKVAQVSK
;
A
#
# COMPACT_ATOMS: atom_id res chain seq x y z
N MET A 1 -12.37 -60.31 25.96
CA MET A 1 -11.51 -59.12 25.64
C MET A 1 -12.26 -58.02 24.90
N TYR A 2 -12.97 -58.26 23.78
CA TYR A 2 -13.61 -57.21 22.97
C TYR A 2 -14.41 -56.15 23.75
N ASN A 3 -15.28 -56.55 24.71
CA ASN A 3 -16.04 -55.59 25.53
C ASN A 3 -15.18 -54.65 26.38
N PHE A 4 -13.98 -55.09 26.81
CA PHE A 4 -13.02 -54.24 27.52
C PHE A 4 -12.38 -53.23 26.57
N PHE A 5 -11.98 -53.67 25.37
CA PHE A 5 -11.33 -52.81 24.37
C PHE A 5 -12.28 -51.73 23.83
N ILE A 6 -13.55 -52.08 23.56
CA ILE A 6 -14.59 -51.12 23.19
C ILE A 6 -14.76 -50.07 24.29
N ARG A 7 -14.88 -50.49 25.55
CA ARG A 7 -15.10 -49.60 26.70
C ARG A 7 -13.90 -48.68 26.96
N PHE A 8 -12.67 -49.18 26.82
CA PHE A 8 -11.45 -48.38 26.88
C PHE A 8 -11.40 -47.32 25.77
N ARG A 9 -11.76 -47.69 24.53
CA ARG A 9 -11.77 -46.76 23.39
C ARG A 9 -12.83 -45.66 23.56
N THR A 10 -14.03 -45.99 24.05
CA THR A 10 -15.06 -44.99 24.38
C THR A 10 -14.58 -44.02 25.46
N LEU A 11 -14.03 -44.54 26.57
CA LEU A 11 -13.46 -43.72 27.65
C LEU A 11 -12.37 -42.77 27.14
N SER A 12 -11.45 -43.23 26.27
CA SER A 12 -10.44 -42.35 25.67
C SER A 12 -11.05 -41.23 24.82
N GLY A 13 -12.13 -41.52 24.08
CA GLY A 13 -12.85 -40.53 23.28
C GLY A 13 -13.58 -39.48 24.13
N GLU A 14 -14.19 -39.91 25.25
CA GLU A 14 -14.85 -39.02 26.21
C GLU A 14 -13.85 -38.08 26.91
N VAL A 15 -12.68 -38.59 27.31
CA VAL A 15 -11.60 -37.79 27.91
C VAL A 15 -11.07 -36.77 26.90
N VAL A 16 -10.77 -37.17 25.66
CA VAL A 16 -10.31 -36.23 24.61
C VAL A 16 -11.38 -35.16 24.31
N LYS A 17 -12.65 -35.55 24.26
CA LYS A 17 -13.78 -34.61 24.09
C LYS A 17 -13.89 -33.63 25.26
N CYS A 18 -13.73 -34.10 26.50
CA CYS A 18 -13.74 -33.26 27.69
C CYS A 18 -12.61 -32.23 27.68
N CYS A 19 -11.36 -32.66 27.43
CA CYS A 19 -10.21 -31.77 27.32
C CYS A 19 -10.38 -30.72 26.20
N SER A 20 -10.89 -31.14 25.03
CA SER A 20 -11.18 -30.24 23.91
C SER A 20 -12.26 -29.20 24.28
N LEU A 21 -13.33 -29.61 24.96
CA LEU A 21 -14.39 -28.70 25.41
C LEU A 21 -13.89 -27.71 26.47
N LEU A 22 -13.04 -28.13 27.40
CA LEU A 22 -12.40 -27.23 28.37
C LEU A 22 -11.49 -26.21 27.67
N GLN A 23 -10.69 -26.63 26.68
CA GLN A 23 -9.86 -25.73 25.88
C GLN A 23 -10.70 -24.72 25.08
N ILE A 24 -11.84 -25.14 24.51
CA ILE A 24 -12.79 -24.23 23.83
C ILE A 24 -13.41 -23.25 24.83
N GLN A 25 -13.77 -23.67 26.04
CA GLN A 25 -14.30 -22.78 27.08
C GLN A 25 -13.25 -21.77 27.55
N GLN A 26 -12.00 -22.19 27.78
CA GLN A 26 -10.88 -21.31 28.11
C GLN A 26 -10.62 -20.29 27.00
N ASN A 27 -10.59 -20.74 25.73
CA ASN A 27 -10.46 -19.84 24.58
C ASN A 27 -11.62 -18.84 24.51
N LYS A 28 -12.86 -19.28 24.75
CA LYS A 28 -14.03 -18.40 24.79
C LYS A 28 -13.94 -17.36 25.91
N GLN A 29 -13.42 -17.72 27.09
CA GLN A 29 -13.17 -16.77 28.18
C GLN A 29 -12.07 -15.77 27.84
N ASN A 30 -10.96 -16.23 27.25
CA ASN A 30 -9.87 -15.37 26.79
C ASN A 30 -10.32 -14.38 25.70
N ILE A 31 -11.07 -14.84 24.69
CA ILE A 31 -11.65 -13.96 23.65
C ILE A 31 -12.63 -12.96 24.27
N SER A 32 -13.45 -13.40 25.23
CA SER A 32 -14.41 -12.53 25.92
C SER A 32 -13.72 -11.47 26.79
N SER A 33 -12.57 -11.79 27.40
CA SER A 33 -11.79 -10.82 28.18
C SER A 33 -11.04 -9.84 27.27
N LEU A 34 -10.47 -10.32 26.16
CA LEU A 34 -9.80 -9.49 25.16
C LEU A 34 -10.77 -8.52 24.48
N LYS A 35 -11.97 -8.99 24.10
CA LYS A 35 -13.03 -8.15 23.50
C LYS A 35 -13.49 -7.02 24.43
N ARG A 36 -13.46 -7.21 25.75
CA ARG A 36 -13.75 -6.14 26.73
C ARG A 36 -12.57 -5.18 26.96
N LYS A 37 -11.34 -5.58 26.63
CA LYS A 37 -10.16 -4.69 26.70
C LYS A 37 -10.01 -3.82 25.45
N HIS A 38 -10.53 -4.29 24.32
CA HIS A 38 -10.54 -3.57 23.03
C HIS A 38 -11.97 -3.21 22.60
N SER A 39 -12.89 -2.99 23.55
CA SER A 39 -14.24 -2.50 23.24
C SER A 39 -14.29 -1.00 22.98
N ASP A 40 -13.28 -0.27 23.43
CA ASP A 40 -13.19 1.18 23.30
C ASP A 40 -12.81 1.53 21.85
N SER A 41 -13.49 2.55 21.31
CA SER A 41 -13.31 2.96 19.92
C SER A 41 -11.93 3.58 19.70
N ILE A 42 -11.19 3.11 18.69
CA ILE A 42 -9.93 3.76 18.29
C ILE A 42 -10.13 4.99 17.41
N GLU A 43 -11.38 5.35 17.07
CA GLU A 43 -11.66 6.49 16.18
C GLU A 43 -11.17 7.82 16.78
N ASP A 44 -11.17 7.99 18.11
CA ASP A 44 -10.61 9.18 18.78
C ASP A 44 -9.08 9.27 18.70
N LEU A 45 -8.40 8.16 18.40
CA LEU A 45 -6.95 8.08 18.18
C LEU A 45 -6.57 8.17 16.69
N ARG A 46 -7.56 8.28 15.81
CA ARG A 46 -7.33 8.28 14.36
C ARG A 46 -6.83 9.66 13.91
N PRO A 47 -5.59 9.79 13.41
CA PRO A 47 -5.10 11.07 12.92
C PRO A 47 -5.91 11.53 11.69
N ASN A 48 -6.15 12.84 11.61
CA ASN A 48 -6.82 13.44 10.46
C ASN A 48 -5.93 13.28 9.21
N ASN A 49 -6.37 12.45 8.26
CA ASN A 49 -5.54 12.05 7.12
C ASN A 49 -5.54 13.11 6.01
N ASP A 50 -4.87 14.24 6.26
CA ASP A 50 -4.70 15.34 5.29
C ASP A 50 -3.64 15.07 4.20
N ASN A 51 -3.34 13.80 3.94
CA ASN A 51 -2.52 13.32 2.81
C ASN A 51 -3.19 13.51 1.43
N SER A 52 -4.10 14.48 1.30
CA SER A 52 -4.83 14.82 0.07
C SER A 52 -4.06 15.77 -0.86
N SER A 53 -2.74 15.90 -0.66
CA SER A 53 -1.88 16.73 -1.50
C SER A 53 -1.78 16.14 -2.91
N ARG A 54 -2.08 16.96 -3.93
CA ARG A 54 -1.94 16.53 -5.33
C ARG A 54 -0.49 16.12 -5.60
N ILE A 55 -0.32 14.98 -6.28
CA ILE A 55 0.99 14.45 -6.63
C ILE A 55 1.79 15.47 -7.43
N ASN A 56 3.03 15.76 -7.00
CA ASN A 56 3.92 16.72 -7.63
C ASN A 56 5.27 16.07 -7.93
N ALA A 57 5.66 16.03 -9.21
CA ALA A 57 6.92 15.43 -9.65
C ALA A 57 8.16 16.32 -9.41
N ARG A 58 7.98 17.64 -9.21
CA ARG A 58 9.09 18.55 -8.90
C ARG A 58 9.53 18.33 -7.46
N TRP A 59 10.82 18.13 -7.25
CA TRP A 59 11.45 18.02 -5.94
C TRP A 59 11.80 19.40 -5.38
N THR A 60 11.34 19.71 -4.17
CA THR A 60 11.82 20.85 -3.37
C THR A 60 12.98 20.40 -2.45
N ASN A 61 13.76 21.35 -1.94
CA ASN A 61 14.85 21.01 -1.02
C ASN A 61 14.34 20.37 0.29
N GLU A 62 13.18 20.81 0.78
CA GLU A 62 12.51 20.23 1.94
C GLU A 62 12.14 18.77 1.70
N GLU A 63 11.52 18.45 0.56
CA GLU A 63 11.17 17.08 0.18
C GLU A 63 12.40 16.18 0.01
N LEU A 64 13.51 16.69 -0.54
CA LEU A 64 14.76 15.95 -0.62
C LEU A 64 15.30 15.60 0.78
N LEU A 65 15.29 16.55 1.71
CA LEU A 65 15.73 16.33 3.10
C LEU A 65 14.79 15.40 3.89
N LEU A 66 13.48 15.47 3.65
CA LEU A 66 12.51 14.51 4.20
C LEU A 66 12.72 13.10 3.63
N ALA A 67 13.01 12.96 2.34
CA ALA A 67 13.31 11.68 1.71
C ALA A 67 14.60 11.04 2.27
N VAL A 68 15.66 11.81 2.51
CA VAL A 68 16.90 11.31 3.16
C VAL A 68 16.60 10.80 4.58
N GLN A 69 15.82 11.54 5.37
CA GLN A 69 15.39 11.09 6.70
C GLN A 69 14.50 9.83 6.63
N GLY A 70 13.65 9.76 5.61
CA GLY A 70 12.87 8.57 5.28
C GLY A 70 13.77 7.34 5.07
N VAL A 71 14.80 7.43 4.23
CA VAL A 71 15.77 6.35 4.02
C VAL A 71 16.50 5.97 5.33
N ARG A 72 16.84 6.94 6.19
CA ARG A 72 17.50 6.64 7.49
C ARG A 72 16.61 5.89 8.49
N LYS A 73 15.27 5.96 8.32
CA LYS A 73 14.27 5.37 9.23
C LYS A 73 13.59 4.12 8.66
N TYR A 74 13.39 4.05 7.35
CA TYR A 74 12.63 3.01 6.64
C TYR A 74 13.46 2.24 5.60
N GLY A 75 14.75 2.56 5.43
CA GLY A 75 15.64 1.84 4.51
C GLY A 75 15.17 1.89 3.06
N LYS A 76 14.83 0.71 2.51
CA LYS A 76 14.32 0.53 1.13
C LYS A 76 12.78 0.51 1.03
N ASP A 77 12.03 0.77 2.11
CA ASP A 77 10.56 0.79 2.08
C ASP A 77 10.03 2.07 1.41
N PHE A 78 10.17 2.14 0.09
CA PHE A 78 9.82 3.30 -0.74
C PHE A 78 8.34 3.71 -0.59
N LYS A 79 7.45 2.77 -0.26
CA LYS A 79 6.03 3.02 0.02
C LYS A 79 5.83 3.85 1.29
N SER A 80 6.50 3.48 2.38
CA SER A 80 6.46 4.20 3.66
C SER A 80 7.08 5.58 3.54
N ILE A 81 8.15 5.72 2.75
CA ILE A 81 8.77 7.02 2.46
C ILE A 81 7.83 7.91 1.62
N ALA A 82 7.10 7.35 0.65
CA ALA A 82 6.09 8.09 -0.12
C ALA A 82 4.93 8.57 0.76
N GLU A 83 4.47 7.75 1.71
CA GLU A 83 3.43 8.11 2.69
C GLU A 83 3.87 9.27 3.60
N VAL A 84 5.13 9.28 4.06
CA VAL A 84 5.71 10.39 4.84
C VAL A 84 5.81 11.70 4.03
N LEU A 85 6.00 11.62 2.71
CA LEU A 85 6.06 12.80 1.84
C LEU A 85 4.68 13.32 1.44
N GLY A 86 3.64 12.49 1.45
CA GLY A 86 2.23 12.84 1.17
C GLY A 86 1.91 13.30 -0.26
N ASN A 87 2.90 13.75 -1.05
CA ASN A 87 2.75 14.31 -2.40
C ASN A 87 3.62 13.62 -3.47
N LYS A 88 4.34 12.56 -3.10
CA LYS A 88 5.19 11.74 -3.99
C LYS A 88 4.63 10.32 -4.09
N THR A 89 4.89 9.65 -5.21
CA THR A 89 4.57 8.23 -5.39
C THR A 89 5.80 7.37 -5.09
N GLU A 90 5.60 6.08 -4.85
CA GLU A 90 6.69 5.10 -4.68
C GLU A 90 7.69 5.13 -5.86
N HIS A 91 7.19 5.34 -7.08
CA HIS A 91 8.02 5.49 -8.27
C HIS A 91 8.92 6.73 -8.19
N HIS A 92 8.40 7.90 -7.77
CA HIS A 92 9.23 9.09 -7.57
C HIS A 92 10.33 8.85 -6.53
N VAL A 93 10.04 8.13 -5.43
CA VAL A 93 11.02 7.82 -4.40
C VAL A 93 12.10 6.85 -4.91
N ARG A 94 11.74 5.82 -5.69
CA ARG A 94 12.72 4.94 -6.36
C ARG A 94 13.67 5.73 -7.27
N THR A 95 13.12 6.62 -8.10
CA THR A 95 13.90 7.48 -8.99
C THR A 95 14.78 8.48 -8.22
N PHE A 96 14.30 9.02 -7.10
CA PHE A 96 15.12 9.81 -6.18
C PHE A 96 16.32 9.01 -5.64
N PHE A 97 16.09 7.78 -5.18
CA PHE A 97 17.14 6.95 -4.59
C PHE A 97 18.32 6.72 -5.56
N VAL A 98 18.04 6.48 -6.85
CA VAL A 98 19.07 6.35 -7.88
C VAL A 98 19.75 7.70 -8.17
N ASN A 99 18.98 8.76 -8.45
CA ASN A 99 19.50 10.07 -8.90
C ASN A 99 20.26 10.86 -7.83
N TYR A 100 20.06 10.54 -6.54
CA TYR A 100 20.64 11.26 -5.41
C TYR A 100 21.62 10.42 -4.57
N ARG A 101 21.80 9.13 -4.92
CA ARG A 101 22.68 8.16 -4.24
C ARG A 101 24.03 8.71 -3.80
N LYS A 102 24.78 9.28 -4.75
CA LYS A 102 26.13 9.84 -4.50
C LYS A 102 26.11 11.21 -3.80
N ARG A 103 25.09 12.05 -4.05
CA ARG A 103 25.04 13.45 -3.55
C ARG A 103 24.68 13.55 -2.07
N TYR A 104 23.85 12.64 -1.58
CA TYR A 104 23.43 12.57 -0.17
C TYR A 104 23.99 11.35 0.56
N ASN A 105 25.00 10.68 -0.03
CA ASN A 105 25.63 9.48 0.53
C ASN A 105 24.61 8.43 1.03
N LEU A 106 23.55 8.17 0.25
CA LEU A 106 22.43 7.31 0.66
C LEU A 106 22.89 5.89 1.02
N ASP A 107 24.02 5.44 0.48
CA ASP A 107 24.63 4.14 0.79
C ASP A 107 25.15 4.05 2.23
N ASN A 108 25.67 5.16 2.78
CA ASN A 108 26.04 5.24 4.20
C ASN A 108 24.79 5.28 5.08
N VAL A 109 23.76 6.02 4.65
CA VAL A 109 22.47 6.14 5.36
C VAL A 109 21.77 4.78 5.46
N LEU A 110 21.77 4.00 4.37
CA LEU A 110 21.22 2.66 4.33
C LEU A 110 22.04 1.69 5.22
N LYS A 111 23.37 1.75 5.15
CA LYS A 111 24.25 0.95 6.02
C LYS A 111 24.05 1.24 7.51
N ASP A 112 23.74 2.49 7.88
CA ASP A 112 23.41 2.84 9.26
C ASP A 112 22.02 2.34 9.67
N TRP A 113 21.05 2.32 8.76
CA TRP A 113 19.75 1.67 8.99
C TRP A 113 19.90 0.15 9.21
N GLU A 114 20.77 -0.52 8.44
CA GLU A 114 21.04 -1.97 8.54
C GLU A 114 21.70 -2.37 9.87
N LYS A 115 22.52 -1.50 10.47
CA LYS A 115 23.08 -1.72 11.82
C LYS A 115 22.01 -1.70 12.90
N ASP A 116 21.04 -0.79 12.78
CA ASP A 116 20.01 -0.56 13.79
C ASP A 116 18.85 -1.57 13.71
N ASN A 117 18.47 -1.97 12.48
CA ASN A 117 17.27 -2.79 12.22
C ASN A 117 17.61 -4.23 11.78
N GLY A 118 18.88 -4.54 11.56
CA GLY A 118 19.36 -5.82 11.03
C GLY A 118 19.36 -5.89 9.50
N PRO A 119 19.87 -6.99 8.92
CA PRO A 119 19.95 -7.15 7.47
C PRO A 119 18.56 -7.22 6.83
N LEU A 120 18.30 -6.40 5.82
CA LEU A 120 17.15 -6.59 4.94
C LEU A 120 17.32 -7.91 4.15
N PRO A 121 16.22 -8.60 3.81
CA PRO A 121 16.26 -9.55 2.71
C PRO A 121 16.69 -8.81 1.44
N GLU A 122 17.68 -9.34 0.73
CA GLU A 122 18.13 -8.76 -0.54
C GLU A 122 17.09 -8.98 -1.64
N ASP A 123 16.16 -8.04 -1.78
CA ASP A 123 15.39 -7.90 -3.00
C ASP A 123 16.35 -7.56 -4.15
N ASN A 124 16.47 -8.50 -5.09
CA ASN A 124 17.35 -8.42 -6.27
C ASN A 124 16.70 -7.51 -7.32
N GLY A 125 16.59 -6.24 -6.94
CA GLY A 125 15.92 -5.16 -7.66
C GLY A 125 16.88 -4.13 -8.24
N ASP A 126 18.07 -4.55 -8.68
CA ASP A 126 19.01 -3.77 -9.48
C ASP A 126 18.49 -3.50 -10.91
N VAL A 127 17.30 -2.92 -10.99
CA VAL A 127 16.80 -2.31 -12.23
C VAL A 127 17.69 -1.12 -12.57
N LYS A 128 18.67 -1.38 -13.43
CA LYS A 128 19.48 -0.39 -14.12
C LYS A 128 18.56 0.47 -15.01
N VAL A 129 17.93 1.48 -14.42
CA VAL A 129 17.18 2.49 -15.17
C VAL A 129 18.19 3.32 -15.96
N GLU A 130 18.38 2.97 -17.23
CA GLU A 130 19.11 3.81 -18.17
C GLU A 130 18.28 5.06 -18.44
N LEU A 131 18.88 6.23 -18.22
CA LEU A 131 18.26 7.54 -18.42
C LEU A 131 18.35 7.90 -19.91
N ASP A 132 17.26 7.68 -20.65
CA ASP A 132 17.01 8.36 -21.92
C ASP A 132 16.50 9.77 -21.61
N ASP A 133 17.33 10.77 -21.91
CA ASP A 133 16.95 12.19 -21.87
C ASP A 133 16.38 12.59 -23.23
N SER A 134 15.07 12.45 -23.37
CA SER A 134 14.32 12.93 -24.53
C SER A 134 13.15 13.80 -24.05
N ASN A 135 13.32 15.12 -24.16
CA ASN A 135 12.21 16.07 -24.04
C ASN A 135 11.20 15.79 -25.16
N THR A 136 9.97 15.43 -24.81
CA THR A 136 8.81 15.58 -25.69
C THR A 136 7.70 16.36 -25.00
N ASP A 137 7.00 17.09 -25.85
CA ASP A 137 6.17 18.23 -25.48
C ASP A 137 4.87 17.88 -24.75
N ASN A 138 4.23 18.93 -24.27
CA ASN A 138 2.91 18.90 -23.67
C ASN A 138 1.86 18.48 -24.70
N ASP A 139 1.10 17.40 -24.45
CA ASP A 139 -0.16 17.15 -25.14
C ASP A 139 -1.28 16.71 -24.17
N VAL A 140 -2.00 17.74 -23.72
CA VAL A 140 -3.47 17.81 -23.56
C VAL A 140 -4.24 16.49 -23.33
N ILE A 141 -4.57 16.21 -22.06
CA ILE A 141 -5.71 15.34 -21.72
C ILE A 141 -6.97 16.21 -21.57
N CYS A 142 -7.65 16.48 -22.68
CA CYS A 142 -8.93 17.22 -22.71
C CYS A 142 -10.13 16.28 -22.51
N ILE A 143 -10.32 15.76 -21.30
CA ILE A 143 -11.57 15.06 -20.94
C ILE A 143 -12.58 16.10 -20.44
N SER A 144 -13.33 16.70 -21.37
CA SER A 144 -14.58 17.40 -21.07
C SER A 144 -15.76 16.42 -21.24
N PRO A 145 -16.72 16.35 -20.30
CA PRO A 145 -17.78 15.36 -20.34
C PRO A 145 -18.88 15.76 -21.32
N THR A 146 -19.23 14.86 -22.25
CA THR A 146 -20.39 15.01 -23.15
C THR A 146 -21.67 14.50 -22.50
N PRO A 147 -22.69 15.36 -22.24
CA PRO A 147 -23.99 14.90 -21.80
C PRO A 147 -24.85 14.51 -23.02
N SER A 148 -25.36 13.28 -23.03
CA SER A 148 -26.31 12.81 -24.03
C SER A 148 -27.65 13.55 -23.91
N ASN A 149 -28.10 14.24 -24.97
CA ASN A 149 -29.54 14.48 -25.12
C ASN A 149 -30.01 14.60 -26.57
N LYS A 150 -31.22 14.10 -26.83
CA LYS A 150 -31.80 13.91 -28.17
C LYS A 150 -32.41 15.21 -28.70
N LYS A 151 -32.31 15.44 -30.01
CA LYS A 151 -33.45 15.92 -30.83
C LYS A 151 -33.17 15.76 -32.33
N GLU A 152 -34.11 15.10 -32.98
CA GLU A 152 -34.23 14.90 -34.42
C GLU A 152 -34.97 16.10 -35.06
N MET A 153 -34.85 16.26 -36.40
CA MET A 153 -35.96 16.58 -37.34
C MET A 153 -35.72 17.76 -38.33
N LYS A 154 -35.90 17.45 -39.63
CA LYS A 154 -36.34 18.27 -40.80
C LYS A 154 -35.39 19.22 -41.59
N ASN A 155 -34.99 18.69 -42.75
CA ASN A 155 -35.47 19.04 -44.11
C ASN A 155 -34.90 20.27 -44.89
N GLY A 156 -34.52 20.03 -46.16
CA GLY A 156 -34.09 21.05 -47.11
C GLY A 156 -33.79 20.52 -48.53
N LYS A 157 -34.84 20.35 -49.36
CA LYS A 157 -34.78 20.19 -50.84
C LYS A 157 -34.50 21.60 -51.43
N VAL A 158 -33.89 21.88 -52.60
CA VAL A 158 -33.96 21.38 -54.00
C VAL A 158 -32.60 21.78 -54.67
N ALA A 159 -32.18 21.47 -55.90
CA ALA A 159 -32.73 20.80 -57.09
C ALA A 159 -31.58 20.22 -57.96
N GLN A 160 -31.87 19.79 -59.19
CA GLN A 160 -30.89 19.66 -60.29
C GLN A 160 -31.37 20.45 -61.52
N VAL A 161 -30.41 20.94 -62.31
CA VAL A 161 -30.61 21.72 -63.53
C VAL A 161 -30.48 20.82 -64.76
N SER A 162 -31.37 21.01 -65.74
CA SER A 162 -31.38 20.26 -67.00
C SER A 162 -30.23 20.64 -67.95
N LYS A 163 -29.69 19.63 -68.65
CA LYS A 163 -29.38 19.72 -70.08
C LYS A 163 -29.37 18.33 -70.70
#